data_AF-A0A978TJY5-F1
#
_entry.id   AF-A0A978TJY5-F1
#
_cell.length_a   1.000
_cell.length_b   1.000
_cell.length_c   1.000
_cell.angle_alpha   90.00
_cell.angle_beta   90.00
_cell.angle_gamma   90.00
#
_symmetry.space_group_name_H-M   'P 1'
#
loop_
_entity.id
_entity.type
_entity.pdbx_description
1 polymer ?
#
loop_
_entity_poly.entity_id
_entity_poly.type
_entity_poly.pdbx_seq_one_letter_code
_entity_poly.pdbx_strand_id
1 'polypeptide(L)'
;MHALSIPTWIIHISSVLEWIAAIWLIWQYSEVTENPAWKTLSFAMLPALVSAMCACTWHFFDNPPSLEWLVTLQASTTVIGNCTLCAAAWWIWRRAKLN
;
A
#
# COMPACT_ATOMS: atom_id res chain seq x y z
N MET A 1 -20.98 -16.01 2.10
CA MET A 1 -20.77 -14.95 3.10
C MET A 1 -21.38 -13.66 2.54
N HIS A 2 -21.69 -12.67 3.37
CA HIS A 2 -22.43 -11.47 2.94
C HIS A 2 -21.56 -10.51 2.11
N ALA A 3 -22.10 -10.01 1.00
CA ALA A 3 -21.51 -8.95 0.22
C ALA A 3 -21.29 -7.68 1.07
N LEU A 4 -20.21 -6.95 0.78
CA LEU A 4 -19.94 -5.66 1.44
C LEU A 4 -21.05 -4.65 1.13
N SER A 5 -21.41 -3.83 2.12
CA SER A 5 -22.37 -2.74 1.94
C SER A 5 -21.79 -1.64 1.03
N ILE A 6 -22.66 -0.84 0.40
CA ILE A 6 -22.25 0.31 -0.43
C ILE A 6 -21.31 1.26 0.34
N PRO A 7 -21.61 1.70 1.59
CA PRO A 7 -20.68 2.50 2.37
C PRO A 7 -19.31 1.85 2.57
N THR A 8 -19.27 0.54 2.80
CA THR A 8 -18.02 -0.19 2.96
C THR A 8 -17.20 -0.21 1.67
N TRP A 9 -17.85 -0.37 0.51
CA TRP A 9 -17.18 -0.28 -0.79
C TRP A 9 -16.59 1.11 -1.06
N ILE A 10 -17.31 2.16 -0.70
CA ILE A 10 -16.82 3.54 -0.86
C ILE A 10 -15.48 3.70 -0.13
N ILE A 11 -15.38 3.23 1.12
CA ILE A 11 -14.15 3.30 1.90
C ILE A 11 -13.01 2.51 1.24
N HIS A 12 -13.27 1.29 0.78
CA HIS A 12 -12.23 0.47 0.15
C HIS A 12 -11.65 1.16 -1.10
N ILE A 13 -12.53 1.64 -1.99
CA ILE A 13 -12.10 2.28 -3.24
C ILE A 13 -11.44 3.63 -2.97
N SER A 14 -11.98 4.45 -2.06
CA SER A 14 -11.38 5.75 -1.73
C SER A 14 -9.99 5.56 -1.12
N SER A 15 -9.82 4.63 -0.18
CA SER A 15 -8.51 4.35 0.43
C SER A 15 -7.48 3.85 -0.58
N VAL A 16 -7.86 3.00 -1.55
CA VAL A 16 -6.96 2.56 -2.62
C VAL A 16 -6.53 3.74 -3.49
N LEU A 17 -7.47 4.60 -3.90
CA LEU A 17 -7.18 5.77 -4.72
C LEU A 17 -6.30 6.79 -3.98
N GLU A 18 -6.61 7.06 -2.71
CA GLU A 18 -5.82 7.93 -1.84
C GLU A 18 -4.40 7.39 -1.66
N TRP A 19 -4.22 6.07 -1.51
CA TRP A 19 -2.91 5.46 -1.38
C TRP A 19 -2.09 5.58 -2.68
N ILE A 20 -2.71 5.37 -3.84
CA ILE A 20 -2.06 5.58 -5.14
C ILE A 20 -1.64 7.04 -5.31
N ALA A 21 -2.53 7.98 -4.97
CA ALA A 21 -2.21 9.40 -5.00
C ALA A 21 -1.06 9.74 -4.07
N ALA A 22 -1.03 9.19 -2.85
CA ALA A 22 0.06 9.39 -1.89
C ALA A 22 1.40 8.86 -2.43
N ILE A 23 1.43 7.67 -3.02
CA ILE A 23 2.64 7.11 -3.67
C ILE A 23 3.16 8.06 -4.74
N TRP A 24 2.26 8.53 -5.61
CA TRP A 24 2.61 9.46 -6.69
C TRP A 24 3.15 10.80 -6.14
N LEU A 25 2.48 11.38 -5.14
CA LEU A 25 2.91 12.64 -4.52
C LEU A 25 4.27 12.50 -3.82
N ILE A 26 4.52 11.40 -3.11
CA ILE A 26 5.82 11.13 -2.47
C ILE A 26 6.93 10.98 -3.52
N TRP A 27 6.64 10.34 -4.65
CA TRP A 27 7.56 10.30 -5.78
C TRP A 27 7.88 11.71 -6.29
N GLN A 28 6.86 12.51 -6.59
CA GLN A 28 7.05 13.88 -7.09
C GLN A 28 7.83 14.73 -6.09
N TYR A 29 7.53 14.59 -4.79
CA TYR A 29 8.25 15.25 -3.72
C TYR A 29 9.74 14.90 -3.73
N SER A 30 10.09 13.63 -3.99
CA SER A 30 11.49 13.21 -4.13
C SER A 30 12.21 13.89 -5.29
N GLU A 31 11.54 14.11 -6.42
CA GLU A 31 12.13 14.75 -7.59
C GLU A 31 12.30 16.26 -7.34
N VAL A 32 11.28 16.91 -6.78
CA VAL A 32 11.30 18.36 -6.48
C VAL A 32 12.33 18.73 -5.42
N THR A 33 12.53 17.88 -4.40
CA THR A 33 13.49 18.12 -3.32
C THR A 33 14.87 17.54 -3.57
N GLU A 34 15.06 16.87 -4.71
CA GLU A 34 16.30 16.13 -5.05
C GLU A 34 16.74 15.15 -3.94
N ASN A 35 15.78 14.63 -3.17
CA ASN A 35 16.06 13.74 -2.04
C ASN A 35 15.57 12.31 -2.33
N PRO A 36 16.44 11.43 -2.87
CA PRO A 36 16.07 10.08 -3.32
C PRO A 36 15.60 9.15 -2.18
N ALA A 37 15.75 9.55 -0.92
CA ALA A 37 15.21 8.79 0.21
C ALA A 37 13.67 8.72 0.13
N TRP A 38 13.01 9.78 -0.36
CA TRP A 38 11.56 9.82 -0.52
C TRP A 38 11.09 8.96 -1.70
N LYS A 39 11.86 8.87 -2.78
CA LYS A 39 11.60 7.91 -3.87
C LYS A 39 11.60 6.48 -3.36
N THR A 40 12.54 6.14 -2.47
CA THR A 40 12.59 4.83 -1.82
C THR A 40 11.31 4.54 -1.02
N LEU A 41 10.78 5.54 -0.30
CA LEU A 41 9.50 5.42 0.41
C LEU A 41 8.33 5.14 -0.55
N SER A 42 8.27 5.82 -1.70
CA SER A 42 7.19 5.58 -2.67
C SER A 42 7.15 4.14 -3.17
N PHE A 43 8.31 3.53 -3.45
CA PHE A 43 8.40 2.12 -3.82
C PHE A 43 8.07 1.19 -2.64
N ALA A 44 8.52 1.54 -1.44
CA ALA A 44 8.27 0.77 -0.22
C ALA A 44 6.77 0.66 0.15
N MET A 45 5.92 1.56 -0.36
CA MET A 45 4.47 1.56 -0.17
C MET A 45 3.72 0.57 -1.09
N LEU A 46 4.35 0.08 -2.16
CA LEU A 46 3.70 -0.78 -3.16
C LEU A 46 3.19 -2.13 -2.60
N PRO A 47 3.88 -2.83 -1.69
CA PRO A 47 3.35 -4.08 -1.15
C PRO A 47 2.04 -3.88 -0.38
N ALA A 48 1.87 -2.76 0.32
CA ALA A 48 0.61 -2.42 0.99
C ALA A 48 -0.54 -2.16 -0.01
N LEU A 49 -0.22 -1.57 -1.18
CA LEU A 49 -1.19 -1.42 -2.27
C LEU A 49 -1.64 -2.78 -2.81
N VAL A 50 -0.69 -3.71 -3.03
CA VAL A 50 -1.00 -5.08 -3.47
C VAL A 50 -1.92 -5.76 -2.46
N SER A 51 -1.64 -5.63 -1.17
CA SER A 51 -2.51 -6.15 -0.09
C SER A 51 -3.95 -5.63 -0.22
N ALA A 52 -4.13 -4.31 -0.34
CA ALA A 52 -5.45 -3.71 -0.48
C ALA A 52 -6.19 -4.20 -1.74
N MET A 53 -5.47 -4.35 -2.86
CA MET A 53 -6.03 -4.88 -4.11
C MET A 53 -6.46 -6.34 -4.01
N CYS A 54 -5.71 -7.18 -3.28
CA CYS A 54 -6.09 -8.57 -3.02
C CYS A 54 -7.42 -8.64 -2.24
N ALA A 55 -7.56 -7.85 -1.17
CA ALA A 55 -8.79 -7.77 -0.39
C ALA A 55 -9.99 -7.31 -1.24
N CYS A 56 -9.82 -6.22 -2.00
CA CYS A 56 -10.86 -5.70 -2.89
C CYS A 56 -11.28 -6.73 -3.95
N THR A 57 -10.31 -7.44 -4.53
CA THR A 57 -10.57 -8.46 -5.55
C THR A 57 -11.36 -9.64 -4.97
N TRP A 58 -10.97 -10.13 -3.79
CA TRP A 58 -11.67 -11.23 -3.15
C TRP A 58 -13.12 -10.87 -2.80
N HIS A 59 -13.34 -9.66 -2.27
CA HIS A 59 -14.68 -9.14 -1.99
C HIS A 59 -15.51 -8.85 -3.24
N PHE A 60 -14.87 -8.40 -4.32
CA PHE A 60 -15.55 -8.15 -5.61
C PHE A 60 -16.20 -9.43 -6.17
N PHE A 61 -15.53 -10.58 -5.99
CA PHE A 61 -16.07 -11.89 -6.41
C PHE A 61 -16.91 -12.58 -5.35
N ASP A 62 -17.32 -11.86 -4.31
CA ASP A 62 -18.20 -12.35 -3.24
C ASP A 62 -17.58 -13.45 -2.35
N ASN A 63 -16.27 -13.36 -2.12
CA ASN A 63 -15.50 -14.21 -1.20
C ASN A 63 -15.52 -15.71 -1.57
N PRO A 64 -15.25 -16.10 -2.83
CA PRO A 64 -15.34 -17.50 -3.21
C PRO A 64 -14.15 -18.28 -2.61
N PRO A 65 -14.35 -19.53 -2.16
CA PRO A 65 -13.27 -20.36 -1.62
C PRO A 65 -12.11 -20.56 -2.61
N SER A 66 -12.40 -20.59 -3.92
CA SER A 66 -11.38 -20.71 -4.98
C SER A 66 -10.38 -19.56 -5.02
N LEU A 67 -10.70 -18.41 -4.40
CA LEU A 67 -9.84 -17.23 -4.31
C LEU A 67 -9.32 -16.97 -2.88
N GLU A 68 -9.50 -17.90 -1.94
CA GLU A 68 -9.04 -17.73 -0.56
C GLU A 68 -7.52 -17.48 -0.44
N TRP A 69 -6.73 -17.97 -1.41
CA TRP A 69 -5.30 -17.69 -1.49
C TRP A 69 -4.98 -16.18 -1.58
N LEU A 70 -5.91 -15.34 -2.05
CA LEU A 70 -5.77 -13.89 -2.03
C LEU A 70 -5.66 -13.35 -0.60
N VAL A 71 -6.30 -14.00 0.38
CA VAL A 71 -6.23 -13.61 1.80
C VAL A 71 -4.82 -13.87 2.33
N THR A 72 -4.23 -15.01 1.99
CA THR A 72 -2.84 -15.33 2.35
C THR A 72 -1.86 -14.36 1.68
N LEU A 73 -2.09 -14.03 0.40
CA LEU A 73 -1.26 -13.06 -0.31
C LEU A 73 -1.41 -11.65 0.29
N GLN A 74 -2.63 -11.22 0.61
CA GLN A 74 -2.92 -9.98 1.33
C GLN A 74 -2.14 -9.92 2.66
N ALA A 75 -2.25 -10.95 3.50
CA ALA A 75 -1.56 -11.00 4.78
C ALA A 75 -0.03 -10.94 4.60
N SER A 76 0.50 -11.70 3.65
CA SER A 76 1.94 -11.73 3.35
C SER A 76 2.46 -10.37 2.89
N THR A 77 1.75 -9.74 1.95
CA THR A 77 2.12 -8.42 1.42
C THR A 77 1.89 -7.30 2.42
N THR A 78 0.99 -7.47 3.39
CA THR A 78 0.86 -6.56 4.55
C THR A 78 2.10 -6.61 5.43
N VAL A 79 2.59 -7.80 5.78
CA VAL A 79 3.83 -7.96 6.57
C VAL A 79 5.00 -7.36 5.83
N ILE A 80 5.18 -7.70 4.55
CA ILE A 80 6.25 -7.16 3.71
C ILE A 80 6.14 -5.63 3.64
N GLY A 81 4.94 -5.09 3.39
CA GLY A 81 4.69 -3.65 3.30
C GLY A 81 5.05 -2.90 4.57
N ASN A 82 4.68 -3.42 5.74
CA ASN A 82 5.05 -2.83 7.02
C ASN A 82 6.58 -2.84 7.23
N CYS A 83 7.25 -3.94 6.86
CA CYS A 83 8.70 -4.04 6.95
C CYS A 83 9.40 -3.05 5.99
N THR A 84 8.95 -2.94 4.73
CA THR A 84 9.54 -2.03 3.75
C THR A 84 9.32 -0.57 4.14
N LEU A 85 8.13 -0.22 4.64
CA LEU A 85 7.83 1.12 5.15
C LEU A 85 8.72 1.48 6.35
N CYS A 86 8.89 0.55 7.31
CA CYS A 86 9.77 0.74 8.46
C CYS A 86 11.22 0.98 8.01
N ALA A 87 11.73 0.16 7.09
CA ALA A 87 13.07 0.31 6.54
C ALA A 87 13.25 1.64 5.78
N ALA A 88 12.26 2.06 4.99
CA ALA A 88 12.28 3.32 4.26
C ALA A 88 12.24 4.53 5.22
N ALA A 89 11.43 4.47 6.28
CA ALA A 89 11.38 5.51 7.30
C ALA A 89 12.73 5.65 8.03
N TRP A 90 13.35 4.53 8.40
CA TRP A 90 14.70 4.53 8.96
C TRP A 90 15.73 5.12 7.99
N TRP A 91 15.61 4.81 6.69
CA TRP A 91 16.51 5.35 5.68
C TRP A 91 16.39 6.87 5.54
N ILE A 92 15.17 7.41 5.52
CA ILE A 92 14.92 8.86 5.52
C ILE A 92 15.57 9.51 6.75
N TRP A 93 15.34 8.96 7.94
CA TRP A 93 15.94 9.46 9.19
C TRP A 93 17.48 9.44 9.14
N ARG A 94 18.06 8.34 8.65
CA ARG A 94 19.52 8.20 8.56
C ARG A 94 20.11 9.22 7.59
N ARG A 95 19.46 9.46 6.45
CA ARG A 95 19.88 10.46 5.45
C ARG A 95 19.79 11.88 6.01
N ALA A 96 18.75 12.19 6.77
CA ALA A 96 18.58 13.49 7.41
C ALA A 96 19.66 13.81 8.46
N LYS A 97 20.32 12.81 9.04
CA LYS A 97 21.45 13.00 9.98
C LYS A 97 22.83 13.12 9.31
N LEU A 98 22.94 12.70 8.06
CA LEU A 98 24.19 12.71 7.30
C LEU A 98 24.36 13.97 6.44
N ASN A 99 23.27 14.72 6.26
CA ASN A 99 23.23 16.04 5.65
C ASN A 99 23.30 17.12 6.73
#